data_AF-A0A378IIP3-F1
#
_entry.id   AF-A0A378IIP3-F1
#
_cell.length_a   1.000
_cell.length_b   1.000
_cell.length_c   1.000
_cell.angle_alpha   90.00
_cell.angle_beta   90.00
_cell.angle_gamma   90.00
#
_symmetry.space_group_name_H-M   'P 1'
#
loop_
_entity.id
_entity.type
_entity.pdbx_description
1 polymer ?
#
loop_
_entity_poly.entity_id
_entity_poly.type
_entity_poly.pdbx_seq_one_letter_code
_entity_poly.pdbx_strand_id
1 'polypeptide(L)'
;MPLFTPQDLVPLAKKNLGLRLTGNTQEANSGGFGDAIPLSHLGGAKDIIEFLTWAFLPELPKAQMEVIYNRYKEIDIHSSDCMPRLILHYAAQNNIGDAKERLSNKKNDALSMLYFKLELASIEVEAKKLVSFYNSTARIAPLELVTSQFPYLAQELAHNFNEKFFLRLKRNWEVYATSDDMDYLFLSDNLPHVQKYEVGYDFNNYPLGKVGRHHFEAVNVIKQVMFLGGENRTPDAEKNLEQRIYNSIKSIMKEVLYTSLDELQQNIEIKLSQHPEYPINFKKACNEMVMLVGKLQKNEQLSSEESLDLMKRTEDLIDNPSEYKTFLTAANSYRMVSGGELSAYMMLIAGWAAKIMTINCIGDAWIKFATEKLELISASQELAHVSQAYSLSCS
;
A
#
# COMPACT_ATOMS: atom_id res chain seq x y z
N MET A 1 7.33 2.99 15.71
CA MET A 1 6.49 3.35 14.55
C MET A 1 6.08 2.05 13.86
N PRO A 2 4.85 1.95 13.33
CA PRO A 2 4.49 0.80 12.51
C PRO A 2 5.40 0.74 11.28
N LEU A 3 5.74 -0.47 10.82
CA LEU A 3 6.54 -0.63 9.61
C LEU A 3 5.69 -0.24 8.38
N PHE A 4 4.45 -0.71 8.34
CA PHE A 4 3.53 -0.42 7.24
C PHE A 4 2.45 0.57 7.65
N THR A 5 2.10 1.48 6.75
CA THR A 5 1.00 2.44 6.93
C THR A 5 -0.21 2.04 6.07
N PRO A 6 -1.38 2.70 6.24
CA PRO A 6 -2.55 2.44 5.39
C PRO A 6 -2.28 2.56 3.88
N GLN A 7 -1.38 3.46 3.48
CA GLN A 7 -1.01 3.68 2.08
C GLN A 7 -0.27 2.48 1.47
N ASP A 8 0.33 1.63 2.30
CA ASP A 8 1.07 0.44 1.84
C ASP A 8 0.16 -0.76 1.56
N LEU A 9 -1.05 -0.77 2.10
CA LEU A 9 -1.92 -1.94 2.06
C LEU A 9 -2.38 -2.28 0.64
N VAL A 10 -2.87 -1.30 -0.13
CA VAL A 10 -3.36 -1.54 -1.50
C VAL A 10 -2.25 -2.08 -2.41
N PRO A 11 -1.06 -1.46 -2.49
CA PRO A 11 -0.01 -1.99 -3.34
C PRO A 11 0.48 -3.37 -2.89
N LEU A 12 0.49 -3.67 -1.59
CA LEU A 12 0.81 -5.01 -1.06
C LEU A 12 -0.20 -6.07 -1.49
N ALA A 13 -1.51 -5.77 -1.41
CA ALA A 13 -2.57 -6.67 -1.88
C ALA A 13 -2.43 -6.94 -3.38
N LYS A 14 -2.27 -5.89 -4.19
CA LYS A 14 -2.17 -6.01 -5.65
C LYS A 14 -0.95 -6.80 -6.11
N LYS A 15 0.15 -6.76 -5.36
CA LYS A 15 1.39 -7.42 -5.76
C LYS A 15 1.39 -8.92 -5.60
N ASN A 16 0.42 -9.50 -4.88
CA ASN A 16 0.42 -10.94 -4.64
C ASN A 16 1.81 -11.41 -4.16
N LEU A 17 2.24 -10.88 -3.01
CA LEU A 17 3.48 -11.29 -2.37
C LEU A 17 3.26 -12.39 -1.35
N GLY A 18 4.12 -13.40 -1.39
CA GLY A 18 4.30 -14.42 -0.36
C GLY A 18 5.66 -14.26 0.32
N LEU A 19 5.79 -14.74 1.56
CA LEU A 19 7.06 -14.79 2.30
C LEU A 19 7.29 -16.19 2.86
N ARG A 20 8.30 -16.91 2.39
CA ARG A 20 8.66 -18.26 2.85
C ARG A 20 9.97 -18.24 3.64
N LEU A 21 10.02 -18.94 4.76
CA LEU A 21 11.26 -19.15 5.52
C LEU A 21 11.85 -20.53 5.19
N THR A 22 13.15 -20.60 4.98
CA THR A 22 13.91 -21.85 4.80
C THR A 22 15.28 -21.77 5.47
N GLY A 23 15.85 -22.92 5.85
CA GLY A 23 17.24 -23.03 6.32
C GLY A 23 18.21 -23.50 5.23
N ASN A 24 17.74 -23.65 3.99
CA ASN A 24 18.53 -24.15 2.88
C ASN A 24 18.66 -23.10 1.77
N THR A 25 19.87 -22.54 1.66
CA THR A 25 20.23 -21.50 0.70
C THR A 25 20.06 -21.90 -0.77
N GLN A 26 20.06 -23.21 -1.06
CA GLN A 26 19.89 -23.70 -2.43
C GLN A 26 18.44 -23.62 -2.93
N GLU A 27 17.45 -23.54 -2.03
CA GLU A 27 16.04 -23.58 -2.43
C GLU A 27 15.56 -22.35 -3.21
N ALA A 28 16.32 -21.25 -3.19
CA ALA A 28 16.08 -20.12 -4.08
C ALA A 28 16.22 -20.52 -5.56
N ASN A 29 17.10 -21.48 -5.87
CA ASN A 29 17.43 -21.90 -7.23
C ASN A 29 16.75 -23.21 -7.64
N SER A 30 16.44 -24.09 -6.69
CA SER A 30 15.80 -25.39 -6.97
C SER A 30 14.30 -25.41 -6.69
N GLY A 31 13.75 -24.34 -6.11
CA GLY A 31 12.46 -24.40 -5.44
C GLY A 31 12.56 -25.20 -4.14
N GLY A 32 11.46 -25.29 -3.41
CA GLY A 32 11.46 -25.96 -2.11
C GLY A 32 10.09 -26.06 -1.48
N PHE A 33 10.04 -26.78 -0.36
CA PHE A 33 8.83 -26.89 0.45
C PHE A 33 8.92 -25.93 1.62
N GLY A 34 7.84 -25.25 1.97
CA GLY A 34 7.86 -24.44 3.17
C GLY A 34 6.56 -23.69 3.44
N ASP A 35 6.51 -23.03 4.58
CA ASP A 35 5.38 -22.20 4.96
C ASP A 35 5.52 -20.84 4.30
N ALA A 36 4.52 -20.42 3.51
CA ALA A 36 4.47 -19.06 3.00
C ALA A 36 3.46 -18.21 3.78
N ILE A 37 3.81 -16.95 3.99
CA ILE A 37 2.94 -15.92 4.55
C ILE A 37 2.39 -15.13 3.37
N PRO A 38 1.09 -15.20 3.08
CA PRO A 38 0.47 -14.42 2.03
C PRO A 38 0.36 -12.96 2.49
N LEU A 39 1.39 -12.17 2.19
CA LEU A 39 1.37 -10.72 2.44
C LEU A 39 0.23 -10.04 1.68
N SER A 40 -0.19 -10.62 0.55
CA SER A 40 -1.34 -10.17 -0.23
C SER A 40 -2.70 -10.33 0.45
N HIS A 41 -2.79 -11.21 1.45
CA HIS A 41 -3.99 -11.36 2.28
C HIS A 41 -3.92 -10.53 3.58
N LEU A 42 -3.14 -9.44 3.57
CA LEU A 42 -3.15 -8.30 4.50
C LEU A 42 -3.79 -8.54 5.88
N GLY A 43 -3.24 -9.44 6.69
CA GLY A 43 -3.75 -9.70 8.05
C GLY A 43 -5.25 -10.02 8.16
N GLY A 44 -5.92 -10.43 7.07
CA GLY A 44 -7.37 -10.62 7.03
C GLY A 44 -8.19 -9.35 6.71
N ALA A 45 -7.62 -8.35 6.04
CA ALA A 45 -8.31 -7.07 5.77
C ALA A 45 -9.68 -7.24 5.11
N LYS A 46 -9.81 -8.12 4.10
CA LYS A 46 -11.09 -8.44 3.46
C LYS A 46 -12.11 -8.96 4.48
N ASP A 47 -11.71 -9.94 5.29
CA ASP A 47 -12.56 -10.53 6.31
C ASP A 47 -12.96 -9.51 7.38
N ILE A 48 -12.07 -8.60 7.76
CA ILE A 48 -12.37 -7.50 8.70
C ILE A 48 -13.42 -6.56 8.11
N ILE A 49 -13.25 -6.11 6.86
CA ILE A 49 -14.19 -5.20 6.19
C ILE A 49 -15.56 -5.88 6.06
N GLU A 50 -15.57 -7.14 5.62
CA GLU A 50 -16.78 -7.95 5.45
C GLU A 50 -17.50 -8.17 6.79
N PHE A 51 -16.78 -8.62 7.81
CA PHE A 51 -17.33 -8.88 9.14
C PHE A 51 -17.88 -7.60 9.79
N LEU A 52 -17.15 -6.49 9.68
CA LEU A 52 -17.59 -5.19 10.21
C LEU A 52 -18.84 -4.70 9.48
N THR A 53 -18.90 -4.84 8.15
CA THR A 53 -20.08 -4.46 7.37
C THR A 53 -21.30 -5.25 7.84
N TRP A 54 -21.18 -6.57 8.01
CA TRP A 54 -22.29 -7.42 8.46
C TRP A 54 -22.70 -7.20 9.92
N ALA A 55 -21.75 -6.90 10.80
CA ALA A 55 -22.03 -6.64 12.21
C ALA A 55 -22.95 -5.44 12.44
N PHE A 56 -23.07 -4.55 11.45
CA PHE A 56 -23.91 -3.35 11.49
C PHE A 56 -25.19 -3.46 10.65
N LEU A 57 -25.48 -4.63 10.06
CA LEU A 57 -26.75 -4.88 9.39
C LEU A 57 -27.88 -5.08 10.40
N PRO A 58 -29.14 -4.67 10.08
CA PRO A 58 -30.29 -4.92 10.95
C PRO A 58 -30.54 -6.41 11.19
N GLU A 59 -30.34 -7.23 10.15
CA GLU A 59 -30.40 -8.68 10.22
C GLU A 59 -29.01 -9.26 9.97
N LEU A 60 -28.46 -9.94 10.98
CA LEU A 60 -27.09 -10.41 10.95
C LEU A 60 -27.00 -11.77 10.23
N PRO A 61 -26.13 -11.90 9.22
CA PRO A 61 -25.87 -13.19 8.59
C PRO A 61 -24.95 -14.06 9.48
N LYS A 62 -25.46 -14.51 10.64
CA LYS A 62 -24.66 -15.18 11.67
C LYS A 62 -23.83 -16.35 11.17
N ALA A 63 -24.39 -17.20 10.32
CA ALA A 63 -23.67 -18.36 9.78
C ALA A 63 -22.43 -17.94 8.96
N GLN A 64 -22.51 -16.84 8.21
CA GLN A 64 -21.40 -16.34 7.40
C GLN A 64 -20.34 -15.66 8.27
N MET A 65 -20.79 -14.89 9.28
CA MET A 65 -19.90 -14.34 10.30
C MET A 65 -19.16 -15.44 11.07
N GLU A 66 -19.84 -16.52 11.41
CA GLU A 66 -19.25 -17.66 12.13
C GLU A 66 -18.20 -18.40 11.28
N VAL A 67 -18.39 -18.49 9.97
CA VAL A 67 -17.36 -18.99 9.05
C VAL A 67 -16.10 -18.14 9.14
N ILE A 68 -16.21 -16.80 9.01
CA ILE A 68 -15.05 -15.90 9.13
C ILE A 68 -14.39 -16.02 10.50
N TYR A 69 -15.19 -15.98 11.57
CA TYR A 69 -14.69 -16.10 12.95
C TYR A 69 -13.88 -17.39 13.16
N ASN A 70 -14.40 -18.52 12.69
CA ASN A 70 -13.75 -19.82 12.85
C ASN A 70 -12.42 -19.93 12.09
N ARG A 71 -12.19 -19.14 11.03
CA ARG A 71 -10.88 -19.11 10.33
C ARG A 71 -9.75 -18.64 11.24
N TYR A 72 -10.04 -17.73 12.17
CA TYR A 72 -9.05 -17.15 13.09
C TYR A 72 -9.03 -17.82 14.46
N LYS A 73 -9.87 -18.83 14.65
CA LYS A 73 -10.09 -19.47 15.94
C LYS A 73 -8.93 -20.40 16.30
N GLU A 74 -8.23 -20.06 17.38
CA GLU A 74 -7.21 -20.93 17.98
C GLU A 74 -7.86 -22.02 18.84
N ILE A 75 -7.23 -23.20 18.90
CA ILE A 75 -7.75 -24.34 19.67
C ILE A 75 -7.86 -23.97 21.17
N ASP A 76 -6.82 -23.36 21.72
CA ASP A 76 -6.83 -22.85 23.09
C ASP A 76 -7.73 -21.62 23.19
N ILE A 77 -8.69 -21.65 24.12
CA ILE A 77 -9.64 -20.56 24.39
C ILE A 77 -9.01 -19.36 25.10
N HIS A 78 -7.83 -19.54 25.67
CA HIS A 78 -7.04 -18.46 26.28
C HIS A 78 -6.15 -17.74 25.26
N SER A 79 -6.02 -18.29 24.05
CA SER A 79 -5.27 -17.67 22.96
C SER A 79 -6.20 -16.98 21.95
N SER A 80 -5.82 -15.77 21.57
CA SER A 80 -6.51 -14.95 20.56
C SER A 80 -5.54 -14.12 19.74
N ASP A 81 -4.27 -14.53 19.70
CA ASP A 81 -3.17 -13.78 19.09
C ASP A 81 -3.34 -13.74 17.58
N CYS A 82 -3.94 -14.79 16.99
CA CYS A 82 -4.23 -14.83 15.55
C CYS A 82 -5.48 -14.03 15.15
N MET A 83 -6.37 -13.70 16.10
CA MET A 83 -7.65 -13.06 15.78
C MET A 83 -7.51 -11.55 15.54
N PRO A 84 -8.08 -11.00 14.45
CA PRO A 84 -8.26 -9.57 14.31
C PRO A 84 -9.14 -8.99 15.41
N ARG A 85 -8.75 -7.85 15.98
CA ARG A 85 -9.43 -7.26 17.14
C ARG A 85 -10.88 -6.89 16.85
N LEU A 86 -11.15 -6.28 15.70
CA LEU A 86 -12.51 -5.93 15.29
C LEU A 86 -13.39 -7.18 15.13
N ILE A 87 -12.86 -8.27 14.56
CA ILE A 87 -13.61 -9.54 14.43
C ILE A 87 -13.93 -10.10 15.82
N LEU A 88 -12.95 -10.22 16.72
CA LEU A 88 -13.21 -10.72 18.08
C LEU A 88 -14.20 -9.84 18.85
N HIS A 89 -14.06 -8.52 18.76
CA HIS A 89 -14.93 -7.57 19.44
C HIS A 89 -16.39 -7.71 18.98
N TYR A 90 -16.64 -7.64 17.68
CA TYR A 90 -18.00 -7.71 17.14
C TYR A 90 -18.58 -9.13 17.16
N ALA A 91 -17.74 -10.18 17.11
CA ALA A 91 -18.17 -11.55 17.37
C ALA A 91 -18.70 -11.69 18.81
N ALA A 92 -17.98 -11.15 19.79
CA ALA A 92 -18.40 -11.19 21.19
C ALA A 92 -19.69 -10.38 21.42
N GLN A 93 -19.80 -9.20 20.82
CA GLN A 93 -21.01 -8.36 20.90
C GLN A 93 -22.24 -9.07 20.31
N ASN A 94 -22.07 -9.79 19.21
CA ASN A 94 -23.16 -10.45 18.48
C ASN A 94 -23.39 -11.92 18.85
N ASN A 95 -22.72 -12.42 19.88
CA ASN A 95 -22.80 -13.82 20.35
C ASN A 95 -22.45 -14.84 19.25
N ILE A 96 -21.35 -14.63 18.54
CA ILE A 96 -20.81 -15.58 17.56
C ILE A 96 -19.81 -16.50 18.26
N GLY A 97 -20.04 -17.82 18.18
CA GLY A 97 -19.16 -18.84 18.76
C GLY A 97 -18.83 -18.64 20.24
N ASP A 98 -17.56 -18.89 20.60
CA ASP A 98 -16.99 -18.73 21.94
C ASP A 98 -16.31 -17.35 22.15
N ALA A 99 -16.64 -16.36 21.32
CA ALA A 99 -15.94 -15.07 21.28
C ALA A 99 -15.98 -14.29 22.60
N LYS A 100 -17.11 -14.35 23.33
CA LYS A 100 -17.24 -13.71 24.64
C LYS A 100 -16.26 -14.27 25.67
N GLU A 101 -16.11 -15.58 25.69
CA GLU A 101 -15.20 -16.27 26.61
C GLU A 101 -13.74 -15.95 26.26
N ARG A 102 -13.38 -16.02 24.98
CA ARG A 102 -12.05 -15.63 24.50
C ARG A 102 -11.69 -14.19 24.82
N LEU A 103 -12.62 -13.26 24.59
CA LEU A 103 -12.40 -11.86 24.89
C LEU A 103 -12.17 -11.63 26.40
N SER A 104 -12.83 -12.41 27.26
CA SER A 104 -12.65 -12.33 28.72
C SER A 104 -11.28 -12.85 29.19
N ASN A 105 -10.70 -13.79 28.44
CA ASN A 105 -9.37 -14.34 28.71
C ASN A 105 -8.22 -13.47 28.18
N LYS A 106 -8.53 -12.51 27.29
CA LYS A 106 -7.51 -11.68 26.64
C LYS A 106 -6.86 -10.73 27.66
N LYS A 107 -5.61 -11.02 28.02
CA LYS A 107 -4.77 -10.13 28.84
C LYS A 107 -4.34 -8.93 28.01
N ASN A 108 -5.09 -7.84 28.07
CA ASN A 108 -4.73 -6.60 27.39
C ASN A 108 -3.85 -5.71 28.27
N ASP A 109 -2.84 -5.10 27.67
CA ASP A 109 -2.22 -3.89 28.20
C ASP A 109 -3.28 -2.76 28.27
N ALA A 110 -3.29 -2.03 29.39
CA ALA A 110 -4.29 -1.01 29.67
C ALA A 110 -4.26 0.15 28.64
N LEU A 111 -3.07 0.50 28.15
CA LEU A 111 -2.89 1.52 27.12
C LEU A 111 -3.48 1.07 25.78
N SER A 112 -3.11 -0.12 25.32
CA SER A 112 -3.60 -0.72 24.07
C SER A 112 -5.13 -0.84 24.05
N MET A 113 -5.73 -1.22 25.18
CA MET A 113 -7.19 -1.28 25.33
C MET A 113 -7.85 0.10 25.28
N LEU A 114 -7.22 1.12 25.87
CA LEU A 114 -7.72 2.49 25.82
C LEU A 114 -7.67 3.06 24.39
N TYR A 115 -6.56 2.87 23.69
CA TYR A 115 -6.40 3.28 22.29
C TYR A 115 -7.44 2.63 21.40
N PHE A 116 -7.59 1.30 21.49
CA PHE A 116 -8.59 0.59 20.71
C PHE A 116 -10.01 1.09 20.98
N LYS A 117 -10.37 1.38 22.25
CA LYS A 117 -11.69 1.94 22.60
C LYS A 117 -11.93 3.33 22.02
N LEU A 118 -10.91 4.19 21.98
CA LEU A 118 -11.00 5.53 21.40
C LEU A 118 -11.21 5.48 19.89
N GLU A 119 -10.48 4.58 19.20
CA GLU A 119 -10.62 4.38 17.75
C GLU A 119 -11.96 3.72 17.39
N LEU A 120 -12.48 2.85 18.25
CA LEU A 120 -13.72 2.10 18.00
C LEU A 120 -14.89 3.02 17.64
N ALA A 121 -15.14 4.08 18.42
CA ALA A 121 -16.27 4.99 18.18
C ALA A 121 -16.22 5.63 16.78
N SER A 122 -15.02 5.97 16.30
CA SER A 122 -14.83 6.51 14.96
C SER A 122 -15.03 5.45 13.87
N ILE A 123 -14.56 4.22 14.13
CA ILE A 123 -14.79 3.06 13.25
C ILE A 123 -16.28 2.73 13.15
N GLU A 124 -17.06 2.86 14.22
CA GLU A 124 -18.51 2.63 14.20
C GLU A 124 -19.26 3.64 13.33
N VAL A 125 -18.82 4.89 13.30
CA VAL A 125 -19.36 5.91 12.39
C VAL A 125 -19.06 5.55 10.94
N GLU A 126 -17.83 5.08 10.69
CA GLU A 126 -17.39 4.59 9.38
C GLU A 126 -18.14 3.31 8.94
N ALA A 127 -18.42 2.39 9.85
CA ALA A 127 -19.15 1.16 9.57
C ALA A 127 -20.55 1.41 9.02
N LYS A 128 -21.24 2.47 9.48
CA LYS A 128 -22.54 2.88 8.92
C LYS A 128 -22.44 3.27 7.44
N LYS A 129 -21.33 3.89 7.03
CA LYS A 129 -21.06 4.21 5.62
C LYS A 129 -20.76 2.94 4.81
N LEU A 130 -20.06 1.96 5.39
CA LEU A 130 -19.86 0.64 4.76
C LEU A 130 -21.20 -0.07 4.50
N VAL A 131 -22.11 -0.04 5.49
CA VAL A 131 -23.46 -0.59 5.33
C VAL A 131 -24.24 0.14 4.23
N SER A 132 -24.14 1.46 4.15
CA SER A 132 -24.78 2.24 3.07
C SER A 132 -24.23 1.83 1.68
N PHE A 133 -22.91 1.64 1.57
CA PHE A 133 -22.28 1.13 0.36
C PHE A 133 -22.77 -0.27 0.01
N TYR A 134 -22.82 -1.18 0.99
CA TYR A 134 -23.30 -2.54 0.79
C TYR A 134 -24.78 -2.57 0.35
N ASN A 135 -25.65 -1.82 1.01
CA ASN A 135 -27.07 -1.77 0.67
C ASN A 135 -27.33 -1.21 -0.73
N SER A 136 -26.50 -0.27 -1.20
CA SER A 136 -26.64 0.33 -2.54
C SER A 136 -26.04 -0.51 -3.66
N THR A 137 -25.04 -1.34 -3.37
CA THR A 137 -24.26 -2.07 -4.40
C THR A 137 -24.40 -3.59 -4.33
N ALA A 138 -24.93 -4.13 -3.21
CA ALA A 138 -24.86 -5.54 -2.83
C ALA A 138 -23.43 -6.11 -2.85
N ARG A 139 -22.42 -5.27 -2.61
CA ARG A 139 -21.00 -5.64 -2.62
C ARG A 139 -20.30 -5.12 -1.37
N ILE A 140 -19.32 -5.88 -0.88
CA ILE A 140 -18.40 -5.42 0.17
C ILE A 140 -17.48 -4.34 -0.42
N ALA A 141 -17.21 -3.30 0.37
CA ALA A 141 -16.31 -2.21 -0.04
C ALA A 141 -14.92 -2.77 -0.40
N PRO A 142 -14.37 -2.45 -1.58
CA PRO A 142 -13.02 -2.86 -1.94
C PRO A 142 -11.99 -2.13 -1.06
N LEU A 143 -10.80 -2.74 -0.89
CA LEU A 143 -9.75 -2.20 -0.04
C LEU A 143 -9.35 -0.77 -0.44
N GLU A 144 -9.28 -0.49 -1.74
CA GLU A 144 -8.96 0.82 -2.31
C GLU A 144 -9.92 1.92 -1.83
N LEU A 145 -11.21 1.58 -1.74
CA LEU A 145 -12.22 2.49 -1.22
C LEU A 145 -12.04 2.67 0.29
N VAL A 146 -11.75 1.59 1.02
CA VAL A 146 -11.53 1.64 2.47
C VAL A 146 -10.33 2.52 2.82
N THR A 147 -9.19 2.32 2.16
CA THR A 147 -7.97 3.08 2.42
C THR A 147 -8.07 4.57 2.06
N SER A 148 -8.99 4.93 1.16
CA SER A 148 -9.18 6.32 0.73
C SER A 148 -10.29 7.07 1.47
N GLN A 149 -11.36 6.39 1.89
CA GLN A 149 -12.57 7.05 2.42
C GLN A 149 -12.84 6.76 3.91
N PHE A 150 -12.11 5.83 4.52
CA PHE A 150 -12.35 5.34 5.88
C PHE A 150 -11.05 5.36 6.70
N PRO A 151 -10.54 6.55 7.06
CA PRO A 151 -9.23 6.71 7.69
C PRO A 151 -9.05 5.89 8.97
N TYR A 152 -10.07 5.78 9.83
CA TYR A 152 -9.93 5.07 11.10
C TYR A 152 -9.89 3.55 10.88
N LEU A 153 -10.75 3.02 10.01
CA LEU A 153 -10.72 1.62 9.62
C LEU A 153 -9.41 1.28 8.89
N ALA A 154 -8.96 2.13 7.96
CA ALA A 154 -7.72 1.93 7.24
C ALA A 154 -6.50 1.87 8.18
N GLN A 155 -6.50 2.69 9.23
CA GLN A 155 -5.48 2.67 10.29
C GLN A 155 -5.52 1.38 11.11
N GLU A 156 -6.70 0.90 11.50
CA GLU A 156 -6.84 -0.38 12.21
C GLU A 156 -6.46 -1.57 11.32
N LEU A 157 -6.77 -1.55 10.02
CA LEU A 157 -6.31 -2.56 9.06
C LEU A 157 -4.78 -2.60 8.98
N ALA A 158 -4.13 -1.44 8.91
CA ALA A 158 -2.68 -1.36 8.89
C ALA A 158 -2.08 -1.84 10.21
N HIS A 159 -2.66 -1.46 11.33
CA HIS A 159 -2.23 -1.94 12.64
C HIS A 159 -2.32 -3.47 12.72
N ASN A 160 -3.48 -4.03 12.37
CA ASN A 160 -3.69 -5.46 12.43
C ASN A 160 -2.72 -6.21 11.49
N PHE A 161 -2.47 -5.69 10.29
CA PHE A 161 -1.45 -6.26 9.39
C PHE A 161 -0.06 -6.31 10.05
N ASN A 162 0.40 -5.19 10.61
CA ASN A 162 1.68 -5.13 11.32
C ASN A 162 1.70 -6.14 12.47
N GLU A 163 0.67 -6.17 13.32
CA GLU A 163 0.56 -7.09 14.46
C GLU A 163 0.68 -8.55 14.03
N LYS A 164 -0.06 -8.97 12.99
CA LYS A 164 -0.05 -10.36 12.51
C LYS A 164 1.26 -10.71 11.81
N PHE A 165 1.85 -9.76 11.10
CA PHE A 165 3.16 -9.92 10.48
C PHE A 165 4.25 -10.13 11.54
N PHE A 166 4.30 -9.28 12.58
CA PHE A 166 5.24 -9.42 13.69
C PHE A 166 5.07 -10.73 14.44
N LEU A 167 3.83 -11.11 14.76
CA LEU A 167 3.53 -12.38 15.41
C LEU A 167 4.06 -13.56 14.60
N ARG A 168 3.92 -13.52 13.28
CA ARG A 168 4.42 -14.58 12.41
C ARG A 168 5.96 -14.59 12.32
N LEU A 169 6.60 -13.43 12.22
CA LEU A 169 8.07 -13.34 12.26
C LEU A 169 8.63 -13.87 13.57
N LYS A 170 8.00 -13.55 14.70
CA LYS A 170 8.36 -14.07 16.02
C LYS A 170 8.21 -15.59 16.12
N ARG A 171 7.08 -16.16 15.65
CA ARG A 171 6.88 -17.62 15.61
C ARG A 171 7.94 -18.30 14.74
N ASN A 172 8.23 -17.73 13.57
CA ASN A 172 9.30 -18.20 12.69
C ASN A 172 10.67 -18.15 13.38
N TRP A 173 10.95 -17.04 14.07
CA TRP A 173 12.17 -16.82 14.83
C TRP A 173 12.36 -17.89 15.91
N GLU A 174 11.33 -18.15 16.71
CA GLU A 174 11.35 -19.15 17.79
C GLU A 174 11.61 -20.57 17.27
N VAL A 175 11.03 -20.92 16.10
CA VAL A 175 11.14 -22.27 15.53
C VAL A 175 12.49 -22.51 14.83
N TYR A 176 12.95 -21.56 14.02
CA TYR A 176 14.16 -21.72 13.22
C TYR A 176 15.41 -21.13 13.88
N ALA A 177 15.27 -20.72 15.14
CA ALA A 177 16.32 -20.10 15.93
C ALA A 177 17.66 -20.86 15.90
N THR A 178 17.59 -22.18 15.88
CA THR A 178 18.78 -23.03 16.03
C THR A 178 19.50 -23.31 14.71
N SER A 179 18.97 -22.86 13.56
CA SER A 179 19.62 -23.04 12.26
C SER A 179 20.79 -22.07 12.11
N ASP A 180 21.91 -22.50 11.51
CA ASP A 180 23.06 -21.62 11.26
C ASP A 180 22.72 -20.49 10.27
N ASP A 181 21.91 -20.83 9.26
CA ASP A 181 21.39 -19.90 8.26
C ASP A 181 19.85 -19.90 8.27
N MET A 182 19.27 -18.71 8.09
CA MET A 182 17.84 -18.50 7.94
C MET A 182 17.57 -17.61 6.73
N ASP A 183 16.87 -18.14 5.74
CA ASP A 183 16.58 -17.44 4.50
C ASP A 183 15.10 -17.16 4.33
N TYR A 184 14.79 -15.91 4.05
CA TYR A 184 13.47 -15.49 3.63
C TYR A 184 13.40 -15.35 2.12
N LEU A 185 12.56 -16.16 1.50
CA LEU A 185 12.26 -16.12 0.06
C LEU A 185 10.94 -15.41 -0.15
N PHE A 186 10.99 -14.28 -0.85
CA PHE A 186 9.81 -13.57 -1.32
C PHE A 186 9.29 -14.25 -2.59
N LEU A 187 8.00 -14.54 -2.60
CA LEU A 187 7.30 -15.24 -3.68
C LEU A 187 6.33 -14.30 -4.39
N SER A 188 6.15 -14.47 -5.69
CA SER A 188 5.09 -13.84 -6.47
C SER A 188 4.59 -14.76 -7.60
N ASP A 189 3.32 -14.62 -7.99
CA ASP A 189 2.70 -15.30 -9.13
C ASP A 189 2.22 -14.32 -10.22
N ASN A 190 2.75 -13.10 -10.25
CA ASN A 190 2.42 -12.13 -11.30
C ASN A 190 2.91 -12.53 -12.71
N LEU A 191 3.61 -13.65 -12.86
CA LEU A 191 4.07 -14.17 -14.14
C LEU A 191 2.98 -15.06 -14.77
N PRO A 192 2.62 -14.85 -16.06
CA PRO A 192 1.43 -15.43 -16.70
C PRO A 192 1.42 -16.97 -16.84
N HIS A 193 2.48 -17.68 -16.46
CA HIS A 193 2.60 -19.14 -16.55
C HIS A 193 2.93 -19.83 -15.23
N VAL A 194 2.84 -19.09 -14.13
CA VAL A 194 3.20 -19.59 -12.81
C VAL A 194 1.95 -20.11 -12.12
N GLN A 195 2.00 -21.32 -11.55
CA GLN A 195 0.92 -21.80 -10.68
C GLN A 195 0.71 -20.77 -9.58
N LYS A 196 -0.53 -20.32 -9.42
CA LYS A 196 -0.87 -19.35 -8.39
C LYS A 196 -0.43 -19.90 -7.04
N TYR A 197 0.53 -19.25 -6.41
CA TYR A 197 1.01 -19.68 -5.10
C TYR A 197 -0.12 -19.57 -4.07
N GLU A 198 -1.18 -18.80 -4.40
CA GLU A 198 -2.48 -18.75 -3.72
C GLU A 198 -3.10 -20.13 -3.45
N VAL A 199 -2.92 -21.09 -4.38
CA VAL A 199 -3.46 -22.46 -4.27
C VAL A 199 -2.77 -23.26 -3.16
N GLY A 200 -1.56 -22.86 -2.77
CA GLY A 200 -0.86 -23.41 -1.61
C GLY A 200 -1.43 -22.96 -0.27
N TYR A 201 -2.29 -21.94 -0.23
CA TYR A 201 -2.84 -21.45 1.04
C TYR A 201 -4.15 -22.13 1.42
N ASP A 202 -4.25 -22.42 2.70
CA ASP A 202 -5.47 -22.84 3.34
C ASP A 202 -5.85 -21.83 4.43
N PHE A 203 -6.35 -20.67 3.97
CA PHE A 203 -6.77 -19.58 4.85
C PHE A 203 -7.88 -19.96 5.82
N ASN A 204 -8.66 -20.99 5.48
CA ASN A 204 -9.74 -21.45 6.32
C ASN A 204 -9.23 -22.17 7.58
N ASN A 205 -7.99 -22.69 7.55
CA ASN A 205 -7.40 -23.47 8.63
C ASN A 205 -6.17 -22.79 9.26
N TYR A 206 -5.60 -21.76 8.63
CA TYR A 206 -4.36 -21.12 9.09
C TYR A 206 -4.38 -19.60 8.96
N PRO A 207 -4.86 -18.88 9.98
CA PRO A 207 -5.07 -17.44 9.95
C PRO A 207 -3.79 -16.60 9.84
N LEU A 208 -2.61 -17.18 10.11
CA LEU A 208 -1.30 -16.54 9.95
C LEU A 208 -0.46 -17.17 8.81
N GLY A 209 -1.09 -17.90 7.89
CA GLY A 209 -0.42 -18.68 6.86
C GLY A 209 -0.21 -20.15 7.27
N LYS A 210 -0.27 -21.04 6.27
CA LYS A 210 -0.29 -22.50 6.44
C LYS A 210 1.03 -23.05 6.96
N VAL A 211 0.92 -24.03 7.86
CA VAL A 211 2.00 -24.99 8.16
C VAL A 211 1.80 -26.20 7.25
N GLY A 212 2.72 -26.50 6.33
CA GLY A 212 2.62 -27.72 5.50
C GLY A 212 3.37 -27.71 4.18
N ARG A 213 3.79 -28.91 3.74
CA ARG A 213 4.69 -29.20 2.60
C ARG A 213 4.09 -28.88 1.23
N HIS A 214 3.90 -27.60 0.93
CA HIS A 214 3.63 -27.15 -0.45
C HIS A 214 4.92 -26.77 -1.14
N HIS A 215 5.08 -27.26 -2.37
CA HIS A 215 6.23 -26.95 -3.19
C HIS A 215 6.02 -25.58 -3.85
N PHE A 216 7.01 -24.70 -3.76
CA PHE A 216 7.09 -23.49 -4.55
C PHE A 216 8.31 -23.58 -5.46
N GLU A 217 8.08 -23.31 -6.73
CA GLU A 217 9.12 -23.39 -7.76
C GLU A 217 10.11 -22.22 -7.62
N ALA A 218 11.34 -22.41 -8.07
CA ALA A 218 12.35 -21.34 -8.08
C ALA A 218 11.86 -20.11 -8.86
N VAL A 219 11.04 -20.32 -9.90
CA VAL A 219 10.50 -19.25 -10.76
C VAL A 219 9.56 -18.29 -9.99
N ASN A 220 9.03 -18.73 -8.84
CA ASN A 220 8.23 -17.89 -7.97
C ASN A 220 9.07 -16.93 -7.12
N VAL A 221 10.36 -17.22 -6.92
CA VAL A 221 11.22 -16.48 -6.00
C VAL A 221 11.69 -15.20 -6.67
N ILE A 222 11.28 -14.06 -6.12
CA ILE A 222 11.65 -12.73 -6.63
C ILE A 222 12.78 -12.08 -5.84
N LYS A 223 13.01 -12.52 -4.60
CA LYS A 223 14.08 -12.00 -3.74
C LYS A 223 14.38 -12.98 -2.61
N GLN A 224 15.66 -13.17 -2.31
CA GLN A 224 16.13 -13.89 -1.13
C GLN A 224 16.77 -12.89 -0.16
N VAL A 225 16.49 -13.05 1.13
CA VAL A 225 17.15 -12.30 2.21
C VAL A 225 17.73 -13.31 3.19
N MET A 226 19.06 -13.36 3.22
CA MET A 226 19.80 -14.20 4.16
C MET A 226 19.89 -13.54 5.53
N PHE A 227 19.78 -14.36 6.57
CA PHE A 227 19.88 -13.95 7.96
C PHE A 227 20.74 -14.95 8.76
N LEU A 228 21.64 -14.43 9.58
CA LEU A 228 22.53 -15.23 10.42
C LEU A 228 21.74 -15.80 11.61
N GLY A 229 21.65 -17.12 11.70
CA GLY A 229 21.04 -17.82 12.81
C GLY A 229 22.07 -18.39 13.79
N GLY A 230 21.63 -19.34 14.63
CA GLY A 230 22.52 -20.10 15.52
C GLY A 230 23.30 -19.26 16.54
N GLU A 231 24.58 -19.60 16.74
CA GLU A 231 25.45 -18.96 17.74
C GLU A 231 25.89 -17.53 17.35
N ASN A 232 25.67 -17.12 16.10
CA ASN A 232 26.08 -15.80 15.58
C ASN A 232 25.05 -14.68 15.84
N ARG A 233 24.10 -14.92 16.75
CA ARG A 233 22.99 -13.99 17.04
C ARG A 233 23.41 -12.84 17.95
N THR A 234 22.76 -11.70 17.75
CA THR A 234 22.84 -10.54 18.65
C THR A 234 21.50 -10.27 19.32
N PRO A 235 21.46 -9.53 20.45
CA PRO A 235 20.20 -9.15 21.10
C PRO A 235 19.21 -8.40 20.20
N ASP A 236 19.70 -7.67 19.20
CA ASP A 236 18.87 -6.87 18.27
C ASP A 236 18.47 -7.63 16.98
N ALA A 237 18.72 -8.93 16.91
CA ALA A 237 18.55 -9.71 15.69
C ALA A 237 17.10 -9.71 15.15
N GLU A 238 16.10 -9.84 16.02
CA GLU A 238 14.68 -9.82 15.63
C GLU A 238 14.28 -8.46 15.04
N LYS A 239 14.64 -7.36 15.70
CA LYS A 239 14.38 -6.00 15.20
C LYS A 239 15.07 -5.73 13.86
N ASN A 240 16.31 -6.21 13.70
CA ASN A 240 17.05 -6.08 12.44
C ASN A 240 16.42 -6.92 11.33
N LEU A 241 15.92 -8.12 11.66
CA LEU A 241 15.18 -8.96 10.73
C LEU A 241 13.92 -8.25 10.23
N GLU A 242 13.09 -7.74 11.15
CA GLU A 242 11.88 -6.98 10.84
C GLU A 242 12.15 -5.84 9.84
N GLN A 243 13.15 -5.00 10.14
CA GLN A 243 13.51 -3.87 9.29
C GLN A 243 14.04 -4.32 7.92
N ARG A 244 14.84 -5.39 7.85
CA ARG A 244 15.36 -5.93 6.57
C ARG A 244 14.24 -6.48 5.70
N ILE A 245 13.29 -7.22 6.27
CA ILE A 245 12.16 -7.77 5.54
C ILE A 245 11.27 -6.63 5.03
N TYR A 246 10.95 -5.64 5.88
CA TYR A 246 10.21 -4.44 5.46
C TYR A 246 10.89 -3.69 4.32
N ASN A 247 12.19 -3.38 4.44
CA ASN A 247 12.95 -2.69 3.41
C ASN A 247 12.96 -3.50 2.09
N SER A 248 13.03 -4.82 2.19
CA SER A 248 13.01 -5.70 1.02
C SER A 248 11.67 -5.67 0.31
N ILE A 249 10.56 -5.72 1.05
CA ILE A 249 9.20 -5.59 0.52
C ILE A 249 9.02 -4.24 -0.17
N LYS A 250 9.40 -3.14 0.50
CA LYS A 250 9.32 -1.78 -0.10
C LYS A 250 10.14 -1.68 -1.38
N SER A 251 11.34 -2.27 -1.41
CA SER A 251 12.18 -2.32 -2.60
C SER A 251 11.50 -3.06 -3.75
N ILE A 252 10.90 -4.24 -3.49
CA ILE A 252 10.15 -5.01 -4.50
C ILE A 252 8.97 -4.21 -5.05
N MET A 253 8.21 -3.54 -4.18
CA MET A 253 7.06 -2.72 -4.58
C MET A 253 7.49 -1.53 -5.45
N LYS A 254 8.62 -0.90 -5.11
CA LYS A 254 9.18 0.25 -5.84
C LYS A 254 9.76 -0.13 -7.19
N GLU A 255 10.44 -1.26 -7.32
CA GLU A 255 11.12 -1.67 -8.55
C GLU A 255 10.17 -1.74 -9.75
N VAL A 256 9.03 -2.43 -9.61
CA VAL A 256 8.04 -2.52 -10.70
C VAL A 256 7.33 -1.19 -10.95
N LEU A 257 7.07 -0.40 -9.89
CA LEU A 257 6.50 0.94 -10.06
C LEU A 257 7.45 1.81 -10.89
N TYR A 258 8.75 1.78 -10.59
CA TYR A 258 9.74 2.51 -11.36
C TYR A 258 9.83 1.98 -12.79
N THR A 259 9.79 0.66 -13.02
CA THR A 259 9.72 0.13 -14.39
C THR A 259 8.51 0.67 -15.15
N SER A 260 7.31 0.66 -14.56
CA SER A 260 6.12 1.20 -15.22
C SER A 260 6.16 2.71 -15.42
N LEU A 261 6.74 3.47 -14.47
CA LEU A 261 6.94 4.90 -14.62
C LEU A 261 7.98 5.24 -15.69
N ASP A 262 9.05 4.46 -15.78
CA ASP A 262 10.11 4.59 -16.79
C ASP A 262 9.53 4.27 -18.18
N GLU A 263 8.71 3.22 -18.31
CA GLU A 263 7.98 2.91 -19.55
C GLU A 263 7.06 4.06 -19.97
N LEU A 264 6.27 4.61 -19.03
CA LEU A 264 5.40 5.75 -19.31
C LEU A 264 6.20 7.01 -19.67
N GLN A 265 7.33 7.26 -19.01
CA GLN A 265 8.24 8.35 -19.34
C GLN A 265 8.76 8.18 -20.78
N GLN A 266 9.25 7.00 -21.14
CA GLN A 266 9.72 6.71 -22.50
C GLN A 266 8.60 6.89 -23.52
N ASN A 267 7.38 6.45 -23.22
CA ASN A 267 6.22 6.63 -24.08
C ASN A 267 5.89 8.12 -24.30
N ILE A 268 5.92 8.93 -23.24
CA ILE A 268 5.74 10.38 -23.32
C ILE A 268 6.82 11.02 -24.18
N GLU A 269 8.09 10.68 -23.96
CA GLU A 269 9.21 11.19 -24.76
C GLU A 269 9.06 10.83 -26.25
N ILE A 270 8.68 9.59 -26.55
CA ILE A 270 8.41 9.11 -27.91
C ILE A 270 7.27 9.92 -28.53
N LYS A 271 6.13 10.08 -27.85
CA LYS A 271 4.98 10.83 -28.36
C LYS A 271 5.31 12.31 -28.61
N LEU A 272 6.00 12.96 -27.68
CA LEU A 272 6.45 14.35 -27.87
C LEU A 272 7.40 14.50 -29.07
N SER A 273 8.20 13.46 -29.37
CA SER A 273 9.07 13.44 -30.56
C SER A 273 8.30 13.26 -31.87
N GLN A 274 7.19 12.50 -31.85
CA GLN A 274 6.30 12.28 -32.99
C GLN A 274 5.49 13.52 -33.39
N HIS A 275 5.38 14.51 -32.49
CA HIS A 275 4.74 15.80 -32.72
C HIS A 275 5.75 16.96 -32.86
N PRO A 276 6.56 17.03 -33.94
CA PRO A 276 7.55 18.10 -34.13
C PRO A 276 6.93 19.50 -34.16
N GLU A 277 5.67 19.62 -34.53
CA GLU A 277 4.89 20.85 -34.61
C GLU A 277 4.51 21.44 -33.24
N TYR A 278 4.56 20.66 -32.17
CA TYR A 278 4.18 21.13 -30.85
C TYR A 278 5.19 22.16 -30.29
N PRO A 279 4.71 23.21 -29.58
CA PRO A 279 5.58 24.24 -29.01
C PRO A 279 6.66 23.65 -28.11
N ILE A 280 7.90 24.14 -28.23
CA ILE A 280 9.03 23.68 -27.40
C ILE A 280 8.71 23.81 -25.90
N ASN A 281 8.03 24.88 -25.50
CA ASN A 281 7.65 25.11 -24.10
C ASN A 281 6.59 24.11 -23.60
N PHE A 282 5.72 23.59 -24.48
CA PHE A 282 4.80 22.50 -24.13
C PHE A 282 5.58 21.22 -23.84
N LYS A 283 6.49 20.84 -24.76
CA LYS A 283 7.35 19.65 -24.58
C LYS A 283 8.18 19.74 -23.30
N LYS A 284 8.75 20.91 -23.03
CA LYS A 284 9.49 21.18 -21.79
C LYS A 284 8.60 21.00 -20.56
N ALA A 285 7.40 21.59 -20.55
CA ALA A 285 6.48 21.46 -19.42
C ALA A 285 6.08 20.01 -19.15
N CYS A 286 5.85 19.20 -20.20
CA CYS A 286 5.59 17.77 -20.06
C CYS A 286 6.77 17.03 -19.43
N ASN A 287 8.00 17.27 -19.89
CA ASN A 287 9.19 16.61 -19.34
C ASN A 287 9.46 17.01 -17.88
N GLU A 288 9.30 18.29 -17.54
CA GLU A 288 9.45 18.77 -16.16
C GLU A 288 8.38 18.17 -15.23
N MET A 289 7.14 18.02 -15.72
CA MET A 289 6.07 17.32 -14.99
C MET A 289 6.43 15.86 -14.73
N VAL A 290 6.95 15.15 -15.73
CA VAL A 290 7.39 13.74 -15.59
C VAL A 290 8.49 13.62 -14.52
N MET A 291 9.52 14.48 -14.60
CA MET A 291 10.60 14.48 -13.60
C MET A 291 10.08 14.80 -12.20
N LEU A 292 9.15 15.76 -12.08
CA LEU A 292 8.54 16.13 -10.81
C LEU A 292 7.73 14.97 -10.22
N VAL A 293 6.90 14.29 -11.02
CA VAL A 293 6.14 13.10 -10.56
C VAL A 293 7.09 12.02 -10.03
N GLY A 294 8.18 11.71 -10.75
CA GLY A 294 9.19 10.75 -10.28
C GLY A 294 9.83 11.15 -8.94
N LYS A 295 10.19 12.44 -8.78
CA LYS A 295 10.73 12.98 -7.52
C LYS A 295 9.71 12.89 -6.37
N LEU A 296 8.46 13.25 -6.63
CA LEU A 296 7.40 13.25 -5.62
C LEU A 296 7.01 11.84 -5.19
N GLN A 297 7.00 10.88 -6.12
CA GLN A 297 6.84 9.48 -5.79
C GLN A 297 7.98 9.04 -4.85
N LYS A 298 9.24 9.28 -5.23
CA LYS A 298 10.41 8.82 -4.47
C LYS A 298 10.41 9.33 -3.03
N ASN A 299 9.87 10.54 -2.83
CA ASN A 299 9.72 11.19 -1.53
C ASN A 299 8.40 10.85 -0.82
N GLU A 300 7.62 9.90 -1.35
CA GLU A 300 6.35 9.43 -0.80
C GLU A 300 5.29 10.54 -0.64
N GLN A 301 5.38 11.58 -1.45
CA GLN A 301 4.39 12.67 -1.53
C GLN A 301 3.24 12.37 -2.49
N LEU A 302 3.43 11.41 -3.40
CA LEU A 302 2.40 10.85 -4.26
C LEU A 302 2.30 9.34 -4.02
N SER A 303 1.07 8.82 -4.00
CA SER A 303 0.84 7.38 -4.07
C SER A 303 1.23 6.81 -5.43
N SER A 304 1.40 5.49 -5.50
CA SER A 304 1.67 4.78 -6.75
C SER A 304 0.56 4.98 -7.78
N GLU A 305 -0.70 4.99 -7.34
CA GLU A 305 -1.86 5.17 -8.21
C GLU A 305 -1.91 6.59 -8.79
N GLU A 306 -1.69 7.61 -7.95
CA GLU A 306 -1.62 9.00 -8.41
C GLU A 306 -0.47 9.22 -9.40
N SER A 307 0.69 8.61 -9.14
CA SER A 307 1.86 8.76 -10.02
C SER A 307 1.59 8.16 -11.41
N LEU A 308 1.02 6.95 -11.46
CA LEU A 308 0.68 6.29 -12.73
C LEU A 308 -0.46 7.01 -13.47
N ASP A 309 -1.51 7.45 -12.76
CA ASP A 309 -2.63 8.19 -13.36
C ASP A 309 -2.16 9.54 -13.93
N LEU A 310 -1.31 10.29 -13.23
CA LEU A 310 -0.76 11.56 -13.73
C LEU A 310 0.10 11.40 -14.98
N MET A 311 0.99 10.40 -14.98
CA MET A 311 1.81 10.06 -16.15
C MET A 311 0.94 9.66 -17.33
N LYS A 312 -0.05 8.79 -17.11
CA LYS A 312 -0.98 8.34 -18.15
C LYS A 312 -1.84 9.48 -18.71
N ARG A 313 -2.39 10.35 -17.86
CA ARG A 313 -3.13 11.55 -18.30
C ARG A 313 -2.28 12.51 -19.12
N THR A 314 -1.00 12.65 -18.76
CA THR A 314 -0.06 13.50 -19.50
C THR A 314 0.20 12.90 -20.88
N GLU A 315 0.44 11.60 -20.94
CA GLU A 315 0.58 10.82 -22.17
C GLU A 315 -0.66 10.92 -23.08
N ASP A 316 -1.86 10.78 -22.52
CA ASP A 316 -3.13 10.83 -23.26
C ASP A 316 -3.44 12.26 -23.77
N LEU A 317 -3.09 13.29 -22.98
CA LEU A 317 -3.28 14.68 -23.39
C LEU A 317 -2.36 15.08 -24.56
N ILE A 318 -1.18 14.46 -24.68
CA ILE A 318 -0.28 14.67 -25.82
C ILE A 318 -0.94 14.14 -27.09
N ASP A 319 -1.57 12.97 -27.05
CA ASP A 319 -2.31 12.41 -28.20
C ASP A 319 -3.57 13.20 -28.52
N ASN A 320 -4.26 13.71 -27.49
CA ASN A 320 -5.53 14.41 -27.62
C ASN A 320 -5.58 15.73 -26.83
N PRO A 321 -4.98 16.82 -27.35
CA PRO A 321 -4.98 18.13 -26.68
C PRO A 321 -6.38 18.72 -26.43
N SER A 322 -7.43 18.19 -27.06
CA SER A 322 -8.82 18.62 -26.85
C SER A 322 -9.32 18.33 -25.42
N GLU A 323 -8.69 17.40 -24.71
CA GLU A 323 -9.03 17.01 -23.35
C GLU A 323 -8.44 17.91 -22.26
N TYR A 324 -7.80 19.02 -22.63
CA TYR A 324 -7.13 19.93 -21.70
C TYR A 324 -8.03 20.40 -20.54
N LYS A 325 -9.35 20.49 -20.73
CA LYS A 325 -10.30 20.87 -19.67
C LYS A 325 -10.35 19.85 -18.54
N THR A 326 -10.40 18.57 -18.88
CA THR A 326 -10.41 17.47 -17.90
C THR A 326 -9.10 17.44 -17.11
N PHE A 327 -7.98 17.61 -17.82
CA PHE A 327 -6.66 17.70 -17.22
C PHE A 327 -6.53 18.90 -16.27
N LEU A 328 -7.05 20.06 -16.67
CA LEU A 328 -7.09 21.27 -15.84
C LEU A 328 -7.97 21.10 -14.59
N THR A 329 -9.11 20.41 -14.70
CA THR A 329 -9.95 20.10 -13.53
C THR A 329 -9.19 19.23 -12.53
N ALA A 330 -8.45 18.23 -12.99
CA ALA A 330 -7.63 17.36 -12.13
C ALA A 330 -6.53 18.12 -11.37
N ALA A 331 -5.95 19.17 -11.97
CA ALA A 331 -4.91 20.00 -11.33
C ALA A 331 -5.35 20.60 -9.98
N ASN A 332 -6.65 20.75 -9.75
CA ASN A 332 -7.18 21.28 -8.48
C ASN A 332 -6.93 20.36 -7.29
N SER A 333 -6.89 19.05 -7.51
CA SER A 333 -6.61 18.05 -6.47
C SER A 333 -5.16 18.13 -5.98
N TYR A 334 -4.25 18.71 -6.77
CA TYR A 334 -2.81 18.72 -6.50
C TYR A 334 -2.27 20.09 -6.06
N ARG A 335 -3.16 21.04 -5.68
CA ARG A 335 -2.78 22.42 -5.31
C ARG A 335 -1.86 22.52 -4.09
N MET A 336 -1.89 21.53 -3.22
CA MET A 336 -1.08 21.49 -1.98
C MET A 336 0.19 20.65 -2.11
N VAL A 337 0.35 19.87 -3.19
CA VAL A 337 1.49 18.97 -3.39
C VAL A 337 2.69 19.77 -3.87
N SER A 338 3.86 19.59 -3.22
CA SER A 338 5.08 20.38 -3.48
C SER A 338 4.85 21.90 -3.47
N GLY A 339 4.08 22.40 -2.50
CA GLY A 339 3.74 23.83 -2.43
C GLY A 339 2.90 24.34 -3.63
N GLY A 340 2.28 23.43 -4.38
CA GLY A 340 1.46 23.73 -5.55
C GLY A 340 2.21 23.71 -6.88
N GLU A 341 3.48 23.30 -6.90
CA GLU A 341 4.30 23.15 -8.11
C GLU A 341 3.69 22.15 -9.10
N LEU A 342 3.21 21.00 -8.60
CA LEU A 342 2.58 19.96 -9.42
C LEU A 342 1.34 20.50 -10.15
N SER A 343 0.47 21.21 -9.42
CA SER A 343 -0.71 21.86 -10.03
C SER A 343 -0.34 22.93 -11.07
N ALA A 344 0.78 23.63 -10.88
CA ALA A 344 1.22 24.68 -11.79
C ALA A 344 1.74 24.09 -13.10
N TYR A 345 2.53 23.02 -13.07
CA TYR A 345 2.91 22.29 -14.28
C TYR A 345 1.70 21.71 -15.01
N MET A 346 0.73 21.15 -14.29
CA MET A 346 -0.50 20.67 -14.93
C MET A 346 -1.28 21.79 -15.64
N MET A 347 -1.39 22.96 -15.01
CA MET A 347 -2.02 24.14 -15.61
C MET A 347 -1.26 24.66 -16.82
N LEU A 348 0.08 24.63 -16.78
CA LEU A 348 0.95 25.05 -17.87
C LEU A 348 0.76 24.16 -19.11
N ILE A 349 0.77 22.84 -18.90
CA ILE A 349 0.51 21.84 -19.96
C ILE A 349 -0.90 22.04 -20.54
N ALA A 350 -1.93 22.19 -19.70
CA ALA A 350 -3.30 22.42 -20.15
C ALA A 350 -3.45 23.73 -20.95
N GLY A 351 -2.77 24.81 -20.53
CA GLY A 351 -2.77 26.09 -21.25
C GLY A 351 -2.16 25.99 -22.64
N TRP A 352 -1.06 25.25 -22.77
CA TRP A 352 -0.45 24.97 -24.07
C TRP A 352 -1.30 24.04 -24.93
N ALA A 353 -1.89 22.97 -24.37
CA ALA A 353 -2.81 22.10 -25.07
C ALA A 353 -4.03 22.88 -25.61
N ALA A 354 -4.59 23.80 -24.82
CA ALA A 354 -5.64 24.71 -25.26
C ALA A 354 -5.20 25.60 -26.45
N LYS A 355 -3.95 26.06 -26.44
CA LYS A 355 -3.36 26.89 -27.50
C LYS A 355 -3.07 26.11 -28.78
N ILE A 356 -2.73 24.82 -28.67
CA ILE A 356 -2.62 23.90 -29.82
C ILE A 356 -4.00 23.71 -30.46
N MET A 357 -5.04 23.52 -29.66
CA MET A 357 -6.41 23.30 -30.15
C MET A 357 -7.09 24.57 -30.69
N THR A 358 -6.78 25.73 -30.10
CA THR A 358 -7.49 26.98 -30.37
C THR A 358 -6.54 28.17 -30.35
N ILE A 359 -6.66 29.07 -31.33
CA ILE A 359 -5.97 30.37 -31.34
C ILE A 359 -6.69 31.29 -30.34
N ASN A 360 -6.58 31.00 -29.04
CA ASN A 360 -7.48 31.56 -28.03
C ASN A 360 -6.72 32.14 -26.83
N CYS A 361 -7.15 33.32 -26.39
CA CYS A 361 -6.60 34.08 -25.26
C CYS A 361 -6.72 33.36 -23.90
N ILE A 362 -7.56 32.32 -23.82
CA ILE A 362 -7.69 31.45 -22.64
C ILE A 362 -6.40 30.66 -22.38
N GLY A 363 -5.74 30.15 -23.44
CA GLY A 363 -4.48 29.41 -23.28
C GLY A 363 -3.36 30.31 -22.73
N ASP A 364 -3.24 31.53 -23.25
CA ASP A 364 -2.25 32.51 -22.80
C ASP A 364 -2.45 32.92 -21.33
N ALA A 365 -3.69 33.06 -20.88
CA ALA A 365 -3.99 33.36 -19.48
C ALA A 365 -3.51 32.25 -18.53
N TRP A 366 -3.74 30.97 -18.88
CA TRP A 366 -3.28 29.84 -18.08
C TRP A 366 -1.76 29.68 -18.10
N ILE A 367 -1.13 29.85 -19.26
CA ILE A 367 0.34 29.81 -19.39
C ILE A 367 0.96 30.88 -18.50
N LYS A 368 0.47 32.12 -18.57
CA LYS A 368 0.96 33.24 -17.76
C LYS A 368 0.82 32.94 -16.27
N PHE A 369 -0.38 32.58 -15.82
CA PHE A 369 -0.66 32.29 -14.41
C PHE A 369 0.22 31.15 -13.87
N ALA A 370 0.35 30.06 -14.63
CA ALA A 370 1.18 28.92 -14.23
C ALA A 370 2.67 29.28 -14.16
N THR A 371 3.17 30.06 -15.11
CA THR A 371 4.57 30.51 -15.15
C THR A 371 4.90 31.41 -13.96
N GLU A 372 4.06 32.42 -13.69
CA GLU A 372 4.22 33.31 -12.52
C GLU A 372 4.23 32.51 -11.20
N LYS A 373 3.39 31.47 -11.12
CA LYS A 373 3.35 30.59 -9.94
C LYS A 373 4.62 29.75 -9.78
N LEU A 374 5.14 29.18 -10.88
CA LEU A 374 6.40 28.41 -10.84
C LEU A 374 7.61 29.30 -10.48
N GLU A 375 7.68 30.51 -11.04
CA GLU A 375 8.72 31.50 -10.72
C GLU A 375 8.68 31.90 -9.24
N LEU A 376 7.48 32.15 -8.70
CA LEU A 376 7.31 32.48 -7.28
C LEU A 376 7.79 31.34 -6.37
N ILE A 377 7.48 30.09 -6.73
CA ILE A 377 7.92 28.90 -5.98
C ILE A 377 9.45 28.78 -6.01
N SER A 378 10.06 28.94 -7.20
CA SER A 378 11.52 28.90 -7.36
C SER A 378 12.22 29.97 -6.52
N ALA A 379 11.78 31.22 -6.61
CA ALA A 379 12.34 32.33 -5.85
C ALA A 379 12.21 32.11 -4.33
N SER A 380 11.08 31.55 -3.88
CA SER A 380 10.85 31.23 -2.47
C SER A 380 11.79 30.13 -1.97
N GLN A 381 12.05 29.10 -2.79
CA GLN A 381 12.99 28.01 -2.44
C GLN A 381 14.44 28.52 -2.40
N GLU A 382 14.85 29.36 -3.33
CA GLU A 382 16.18 29.99 -3.33
C GLU A 382 16.39 30.84 -2.08
N LEU A 383 15.42 31.68 -1.72
CA LEU A 383 15.48 32.50 -0.50
C LEU A 383 15.55 31.64 0.78
N ALA A 384 14.81 30.53 0.83
CA ALA A 384 14.87 29.60 1.95
C ALA A 384 16.25 28.94 2.08
N HIS A 385 16.86 28.53 0.95
CA HIS A 385 18.20 27.96 0.92
C HIS A 385 19.27 28.97 1.37
N VAL A 386 19.18 30.22 0.90
CA VAL A 386 20.07 31.30 1.33
C VAL A 386 19.93 31.54 2.83
N SER A 387 18.71 31.62 3.34
CA SER A 387 18.44 31.79 4.77
C SER A 387 19.03 30.66 5.62
N GLN A 388 18.87 29.40 5.22
CA GLN A 388 19.43 28.25 5.93
C GLN A 388 20.96 28.26 5.91
N ALA A 389 21.57 28.58 4.77
CA ALA A 389 23.02 28.70 4.64
C ALA A 389 23.59 29.79 5.56
N TYR A 390 22.91 30.95 5.65
CA TYR A 390 23.28 32.00 6.60
C TYR A 390 23.18 31.54 8.06
N SER A 391 22.11 30.84 8.44
CA SER A 391 21.96 30.31 9.80
C SER A 391 23.04 29.30 10.17
N LEU A 392 23.43 28.42 9.24
CA LEU A 392 24.50 27.42 9.43
C LEU A 392 25.90 28.04 9.43
N SER A 393 26.09 29.19 8.77
CA SER A 393 27.38 29.91 8.77
C SER A 393 27.58 30.84 9.98
N CYS A 394 26.51 31.09 10.74
CA CYS A 394 26.52 31.90 11.96
C CYS A 394 26.36 31.06 13.25
N SER A 395 26.41 29.73 13.13
CA SER A 395 26.58 28.78 14.23
C SER A 395 27.98 28.18 14.18
#